data_AF-A0A4P9J806-F1
#
_entry.id   AF-A0A4P9J806-F1
#
_cell.length_a   1.000
_cell.length_b   1.000
_cell.length_c   1.000
_cell.angle_alpha   90.00
_cell.angle_beta   90.00
_cell.angle_gamma   90.00
#
_symmetry.space_group_name_H-M   'P 1'
#
loop_
_entity.id
_entity.type
_entity.pdbx_description
1 polymer ?
#
loop_
_entity_poly.entity_id
_entity_poly.type
_entity_poly.pdbx_seq_one_letter_code
_entity_poly.pdbx_strand_id
1 'polypeptide(L)'
;MTPVLVTLVFAATLALVLLRPLRASAHCDTMDGPTARDGMQALETGNLALALRWVGPEGETELREVFASARAARGLGEAARQVADRWFVENLVRVHRAGEGAPYTGLQPSGTPVDEWVTAADAALASGDLSPLEELVPAERWDELERRFAAVRERQDHDPTDLDAGRAYVEAYVGFVHYAGGEEHDHGGDHAHGHAGGHHH
;
A
#
# COMPACT_ATOMS: atom_id res chain seq x y z
N MET A 1 8.15 -42.84 17.61
CA MET A 1 9.07 -41.76 17.18
C MET A 1 9.84 -41.30 18.40
N THR A 2 11.16 -41.14 18.32
CA THR A 2 11.96 -40.66 19.45
C THR A 2 11.64 -39.18 19.74
N PRO A 3 11.77 -38.71 21.00
CA PRO A 3 11.48 -37.31 21.36
C PRO A 3 12.28 -36.31 20.53
N VAL A 4 13.51 -36.67 20.14
CA VAL A 4 14.38 -35.88 19.25
C VAL A 4 13.73 -35.66 17.87
N LEU A 5 13.08 -36.68 17.30
CA LEU A 5 12.43 -36.56 15.99
C LEU A 5 11.21 -35.64 16.05
N VAL A 6 10.48 -35.64 17.16
CA VAL A 6 9.31 -34.76 17.37
C VAL A 6 9.76 -33.29 17.48
N THR A 7 10.81 -33.01 18.23
CA THR A 7 11.35 -31.64 18.36
C THR A 7 11.88 -31.10 17.03
N LEU A 8 12.57 -31.93 16.25
CA LEU A 8 13.08 -31.53 14.94
C LEU A 8 11.95 -31.24 13.94
N VAL A 9 10.90 -32.06 13.93
CA VAL A 9 9.72 -31.81 13.08
C VAL A 9 9.02 -30.52 13.51
N PHE A 10 8.83 -30.30 14.81
CA PHE A 10 8.19 -29.08 15.33
C PHE A 10 9.00 -27.81 15.01
N ALA A 11 10.33 -27.85 15.19
CA ALA A 11 11.20 -26.74 14.85
C ALA A 11 11.19 -26.45 13.34
N ALA A 12 11.19 -27.48 12.50
CA ALA A 12 11.10 -27.33 11.05
C ALA A 12 9.74 -26.77 10.60
N THR A 13 8.63 -27.20 11.20
CA THR A 13 7.30 -26.64 10.90
C THR A 13 7.17 -25.21 11.39
N LEU A 14 7.69 -24.89 12.58
CA LEU A 14 7.69 -23.53 13.11
C LEU A 14 8.53 -22.60 12.23
N ALA A 15 9.72 -23.03 11.84
CA ALA A 15 10.55 -22.27 10.90
C ALA A 15 9.83 -22.04 9.57
N LEU A 16 9.16 -23.05 9.02
CA LEU A 16 8.40 -22.93 7.77
C LEU A 16 7.21 -21.96 7.90
N VAL A 17 6.58 -21.87 9.08
CA VAL A 17 5.50 -20.91 9.36
C VAL A 17 6.06 -19.49 9.51
N LEU A 18 7.15 -19.32 10.25
CA LEU A 18 7.79 -18.01 10.49
C LEU A 18 8.50 -17.45 9.26
N LEU A 19 8.92 -18.31 8.32
CA LEU A 19 9.56 -17.92 7.05
C LEU A 19 8.56 -17.72 5.92
N ARG A 20 7.24 -17.83 6.16
CA ARG A 20 6.27 -17.47 5.12
C ARG A 20 6.38 -15.97 4.88
N PRO A 21 6.64 -15.52 3.63
CA PRO A 21 6.54 -14.12 3.32
C PRO A 21 5.11 -13.69 3.69
N LEU A 22 5.01 -12.66 4.53
CA LEU A 22 3.76 -11.95 4.72
C LEU A 22 3.30 -11.56 3.31
N ARG A 23 2.14 -12.06 2.89
CA ARG A 23 1.54 -11.62 1.63
C ARG A 23 1.11 -10.18 1.83
N ALA A 24 2.05 -9.26 1.64
CA ALA A 24 1.70 -7.87 1.47
C ALA A 24 1.05 -7.76 0.09
N SER A 25 -0.15 -7.19 0.04
CA SER A 25 -0.86 -6.92 -1.20
C SER A 25 0.10 -6.38 -2.27
N ALA A 26 0.22 -7.09 -3.39
CA ALA A 26 1.02 -6.68 -4.56
C ALA A 26 0.35 -5.55 -5.35
N HIS A 27 -0.84 -5.11 -4.93
CA HIS A 27 -1.60 -4.15 -5.70
C HIS A 27 -0.84 -2.82 -5.91
N CYS A 28 -0.26 -2.29 -4.83
CA CYS A 28 0.49 -1.03 -4.83
C CYS A 28 1.87 -1.12 -5.50
N ASP A 29 2.37 -2.33 -5.79
CA ASP A 29 3.68 -2.54 -6.44
C ASP A 29 3.59 -3.06 -7.88
N THR A 30 2.39 -3.10 -8.47
CA THR A 30 2.18 -3.45 -9.89
C THR A 30 2.19 -2.22 -10.81
N MET A 31 2.63 -2.41 -12.06
CA MET A 31 2.51 -1.40 -13.12
C MET A 31 1.06 -0.97 -13.40
N ASP A 32 0.10 -1.86 -13.17
CA ASP A 32 -1.33 -1.58 -13.36
C ASP A 32 -1.99 -1.03 -12.08
N GLY A 33 -1.25 -0.96 -10.99
CA GLY A 33 -1.71 -0.53 -9.68
C GLY A 33 -1.84 0.99 -9.55
N PRO A 34 -2.51 1.47 -8.49
CA PRO A 34 -2.89 2.86 -8.32
C PRO A 34 -1.66 3.76 -8.13
N THR A 35 -0.65 3.29 -7.39
CA THR A 35 0.64 3.97 -7.21
C THR A 35 1.34 4.23 -8.55
N ALA A 36 1.40 3.22 -9.42
CA ALA A 36 2.02 3.36 -10.73
C ALA A 36 1.20 4.27 -11.66
N ARG A 37 -0.13 4.15 -11.66
CA ARG A 37 -1.03 5.02 -12.44
C ARG A 37 -0.83 6.49 -12.10
N ASP A 38 -0.80 6.82 -10.81
CA ASP A 38 -0.59 8.18 -10.36
C ASP A 38 0.82 8.68 -10.64
N GLY A 39 1.83 7.82 -10.51
CA GLY A 39 3.20 8.14 -10.90
C GLY A 39 3.32 8.50 -12.38
N MET A 40 2.68 7.71 -13.25
CA MET A 40 2.62 8.00 -14.69
C MET A 40 1.85 9.30 -14.96
N GLN A 41 0.73 9.54 -14.29
CA GLN A 41 -0.04 10.78 -14.44
C GLN A 41 0.74 12.01 -13.96
N ALA A 42 1.51 11.89 -12.88
CA ALA A 42 2.42 12.95 -12.41
C ALA A 42 3.44 13.31 -13.49
N LEU A 43 4.05 12.30 -14.14
CA LEU A 43 5.00 12.53 -15.21
C LEU A 43 4.38 13.14 -16.46
N GLU A 44 3.16 12.78 -16.82
CA GLU A 44 2.46 13.37 -17.97
C GLU A 44 2.07 14.83 -17.70
N THR A 45 1.43 15.07 -16.56
CA THR A 45 0.87 16.39 -16.22
C THR A 45 1.91 17.38 -15.68
N GLY A 46 3.03 16.87 -15.15
CA GLY A 46 3.97 17.66 -14.37
C GLY A 46 3.52 17.93 -12.93
N ASN A 47 2.36 17.41 -12.52
CA ASN A 47 1.86 17.55 -11.16
C ASN A 47 2.43 16.46 -10.25
N LEU A 48 3.52 16.78 -9.55
CA LEU A 48 4.17 15.85 -8.62
C LEU A 48 3.31 15.49 -7.41
N ALA A 49 2.32 16.30 -7.03
CA ALA A 49 1.45 16.00 -5.88
C ALA A 49 0.72 14.64 -6.03
N LEU A 50 0.40 14.26 -7.27
CA LEU A 50 -0.21 12.96 -7.60
C LEU A 50 0.66 11.76 -7.19
N ALA A 51 1.99 11.89 -7.27
CA ALA A 51 2.89 10.83 -6.82
C ALA A 51 3.26 10.99 -5.33
N LEU A 52 3.42 12.24 -4.86
CA LEU A 52 3.79 12.51 -3.47
C LEU A 52 2.73 12.06 -2.45
N ARG A 53 1.45 11.96 -2.85
CA ARG A 53 0.40 11.44 -1.97
C ARG A 53 0.62 9.99 -1.51
N TRP A 54 1.43 9.22 -2.23
CA TRP A 54 1.77 7.83 -1.89
C TRP A 54 2.97 7.70 -0.95
N VAL A 55 3.66 8.79 -0.64
CA VAL A 55 4.88 8.74 0.18
C VAL A 55 4.74 9.60 1.43
N GLY A 56 5.23 9.05 2.53
CA GLY A 56 5.38 9.78 3.79
C GLY A 56 6.39 10.93 3.65
N PRO A 57 6.42 11.86 4.62
CA PRO A 57 7.34 13.00 4.62
C PRO A 57 8.82 12.61 4.46
N GLU A 58 9.21 11.43 4.95
CA GLU A 58 10.59 10.92 4.91
C GLU A 58 11.07 10.62 3.48
N GLY A 59 10.15 10.21 2.60
CA GLY A 59 10.43 9.87 1.21
C GLY A 59 10.28 11.03 0.21
N GLU A 60 9.75 12.16 0.67
CA GLU A 60 9.35 13.27 -0.21
C GLU A 60 10.53 13.92 -0.92
N THR A 61 11.64 14.21 -0.20
CA THR A 61 12.83 14.81 -0.79
C THR A 61 13.42 13.94 -1.89
N GLU A 62 13.57 12.65 -1.62
CA GLU A 62 14.07 11.68 -2.59
C GLU A 62 13.18 11.66 -3.84
N LEU A 63 11.86 11.57 -3.68
CA LEU A 63 10.95 11.47 -4.82
C LEU A 63 10.92 12.75 -5.66
N ARG A 64 11.08 13.94 -5.05
CA ARG A 64 11.20 15.23 -5.77
C ARG A 64 12.41 15.25 -6.70
N GLU A 65 13.56 14.75 -6.23
CA GLU A 65 14.79 14.69 -7.01
C GLU A 65 14.69 13.68 -8.17
N VAL A 66 14.12 12.50 -7.90
CA VAL A 66 13.86 11.47 -8.92
C VAL A 66 12.89 12.03 -9.97
N PHE A 67 11.80 12.69 -9.56
CA PHE A 67 10.83 13.28 -10.50
C PHE A 67 11.47 14.31 -11.44
N ALA A 68 12.26 15.23 -10.89
CA ALA A 68 12.93 16.26 -11.68
C ALA A 68 13.88 15.62 -12.72
N SER A 69 14.64 14.62 -12.29
CA SER A 69 15.57 13.88 -13.16
C SER A 69 14.83 13.09 -14.25
N ALA A 70 13.74 12.41 -13.88
CA ALA A 70 12.92 11.65 -14.81
C ALA A 70 12.31 12.58 -15.87
N ARG A 71 11.69 13.69 -15.47
CA ARG A 71 11.12 14.69 -16.38
C ARG A 71 12.15 15.26 -17.36
N ALA A 72 13.37 15.55 -16.89
CA ALA A 72 14.44 16.03 -17.74
C ALA A 72 14.86 14.97 -18.78
N ALA A 73 15.09 13.73 -18.35
CA ALA A 73 15.46 12.63 -19.23
C ALA A 73 14.35 12.28 -20.25
N ARG A 74 13.09 12.35 -19.81
CA ARG A 74 11.90 12.06 -20.64
C ARG A 74 11.83 12.93 -21.89
N GLY A 75 12.35 14.15 -21.82
CA GLY A 75 12.41 15.10 -22.94
C GLY A 75 13.43 14.76 -24.04
N LEU A 76 14.29 13.75 -23.83
CA LEU A 76 15.40 13.43 -24.73
C LEU A 76 15.05 12.43 -25.86
N GLY A 77 13.77 12.02 -25.94
CA GLY A 77 13.27 11.12 -26.99
C GLY A 77 12.51 9.92 -26.43
N GLU A 78 11.93 9.12 -27.32
CA GLU A 78 11.01 8.03 -26.95
C GLU A 78 11.68 6.94 -26.09
N ALA A 79 12.89 6.51 -26.45
CA ALA A 79 13.64 5.52 -25.67
C ALA A 79 13.97 6.05 -24.26
N ALA A 80 14.40 7.32 -24.17
CA ALA A 80 14.70 7.95 -22.88
C ALA A 80 13.44 8.13 -22.03
N ARG A 81 12.29 8.45 -22.65
CA ARG A 81 10.98 8.49 -22.00
C ARG A 81 10.62 7.16 -21.35
N GLN A 82 10.72 6.05 -22.07
CA GLN A 82 10.39 4.72 -21.52
C GLN A 82 11.26 4.37 -20.30
N VAL A 83 12.56 4.67 -20.37
CA VAL A 83 13.49 4.43 -19.25
C VAL A 83 13.19 5.35 -18.07
N ALA A 84 12.96 6.64 -18.32
CA ALA A 84 12.67 7.62 -17.28
C ALA A 84 11.35 7.33 -16.56
N ASP A 85 10.31 6.95 -17.30
CA ASP A 85 8.99 6.61 -16.77
C ASP A 85 9.07 5.40 -15.85
N ARG A 86 9.68 4.32 -16.35
CA ARG A 86 9.92 3.09 -15.58
C ARG A 86 10.71 3.39 -14.31
N TRP A 87 11.82 4.12 -14.44
CA TRP A 87 12.70 4.44 -13.31
C TRP A 87 12.00 5.28 -12.24
N PHE A 88 11.18 6.26 -12.63
CA PHE A 88 10.39 7.04 -11.68
C PHE A 88 9.39 6.17 -10.93
N VAL A 89 8.63 5.33 -11.63
CA VAL A 89 7.63 4.45 -11.00
C VAL A 89 8.28 3.43 -10.07
N GLU A 90 9.42 2.85 -10.45
CA GLU A 90 10.18 1.93 -9.58
C GLU A 90 10.62 2.60 -8.28
N ASN A 91 11.07 3.85 -8.33
CA ASN A 91 11.44 4.60 -7.13
C ASN A 91 10.22 5.01 -6.30
N LEU A 92 9.14 5.45 -6.94
CA LEU A 92 7.88 5.76 -6.26
C LEU A 92 7.37 4.54 -5.49
N VAL A 93 7.28 3.38 -6.14
CA VAL A 93 6.85 2.13 -5.49
C VAL A 93 7.82 1.76 -4.36
N ARG A 94 9.14 1.81 -4.58
CA ARG A 94 10.11 1.49 -3.52
C ARG A 94 9.91 2.36 -2.28
N VAL A 95 9.76 3.67 -2.46
CA VAL A 95 9.59 4.62 -1.34
C VAL A 95 8.25 4.41 -0.64
N HIS A 96 7.18 4.20 -1.40
CA HIS A 96 5.85 3.88 -0.86
C HIS A 96 5.88 2.61 -0.01
N ARG A 97 6.46 1.51 -0.52
CA ARG A 97 6.59 0.23 0.20
C ARG A 97 7.40 0.38 1.48
N ALA A 98 8.48 1.17 1.45
CA ALA A 98 9.25 1.46 2.65
C ALA A 98 8.40 2.18 3.72
N GLY A 99 7.49 3.09 3.31
CA GLY A 99 6.53 3.74 4.19
C GLY A 99 5.52 2.77 4.82
N GLU A 100 5.14 1.71 4.10
CA GLU A 100 4.29 0.61 4.61
C GLU A 100 5.08 -0.39 5.49
N GLY A 101 6.38 -0.20 5.67
CA GLY A 101 7.25 -1.19 6.34
C GLY A 101 7.43 -2.49 5.53
N ALA A 102 7.07 -2.48 4.25
CA ALA A 102 7.13 -3.63 3.36
C ALA A 102 8.43 -3.64 2.53
N PRO A 103 9.01 -4.83 2.25
CA PRO A 103 10.17 -4.92 1.38
C PRO A 103 9.83 -4.57 -0.07
N TYR A 104 10.75 -3.91 -0.76
CA TYR A 104 10.66 -3.71 -2.20
C TYR A 104 11.21 -4.93 -2.95
N THR A 105 10.35 -5.65 -3.67
CA THR A 105 10.68 -6.85 -4.45
C THR A 105 10.76 -6.58 -5.96
N GLY A 106 10.69 -5.31 -6.36
CA GLY A 106 10.61 -4.89 -7.75
C GLY A 106 9.21 -4.45 -8.16
N LEU A 107 9.13 -3.56 -9.15
CA LEU A 107 7.89 -3.17 -9.81
C LEU A 107 7.36 -4.33 -10.66
N GLN A 108 6.23 -4.90 -10.26
CA GLN A 108 5.63 -6.04 -10.92
C GLN A 108 5.12 -5.63 -12.32
N PRO A 109 5.29 -6.46 -13.35
CA PRO A 109 4.87 -6.13 -14.70
C PRO A 109 3.35 -5.98 -14.82
N SER A 110 2.91 -5.31 -15.89
CA SER A 110 1.50 -5.25 -16.25
C SER A 110 0.96 -6.66 -16.53
N GLY A 111 -0.27 -6.94 -16.11
CA GLY A 111 -0.89 -8.27 -16.15
C GLY A 111 -0.49 -9.19 -15.00
N THR A 112 0.27 -8.71 -14.01
CA THR A 112 0.51 -9.47 -12.77
C THR A 112 -0.83 -9.71 -12.06
N PRO A 113 -1.18 -10.97 -11.74
CA PRO A 113 -2.40 -11.25 -11.00
C PRO A 113 -2.36 -10.58 -9.61
N VAL A 114 -3.45 -9.89 -9.27
CA VAL A 114 -3.70 -9.38 -7.92
C VAL A 114 -4.76 -10.25 -7.25
N ASP A 115 -4.76 -10.25 -5.93
CA ASP A 115 -5.73 -11.03 -5.16
C ASP A 115 -7.18 -10.59 -5.46
N GLU A 116 -8.12 -11.53 -5.38
CA GLU A 116 -9.53 -11.30 -5.75
C GLU A 116 -10.17 -10.18 -4.93
N TRP A 117 -9.89 -10.12 -3.62
CA TRP A 117 -10.38 -9.10 -2.71
C TRP A 117 -9.97 -7.67 -3.06
N VAL A 118 -8.86 -7.50 -3.76
CA VAL A 118 -8.27 -6.20 -4.15
C VAL A 118 -9.04 -5.73 -5.36
N THR A 119 -9.21 -6.63 -6.33
CA THR A 119 -10.04 -6.37 -7.51
C THR A 119 -11.47 -6.01 -7.08
N ALA A 120 -12.02 -6.73 -6.11
CA ALA A 120 -13.34 -6.46 -5.55
C ALA A 120 -13.40 -5.12 -4.79
N ALA A 121 -12.39 -4.78 -3.98
CA ALA A 121 -12.31 -3.51 -3.27
C ALA A 121 -12.23 -2.32 -4.24
N ASP A 122 -11.41 -2.41 -5.28
CA ASP A 122 -11.32 -1.41 -6.35
C ASP A 122 -12.65 -1.28 -7.11
N ALA A 123 -13.28 -2.42 -7.43
CA ALA A 123 -14.59 -2.43 -8.08
C ALA A 123 -15.66 -1.77 -7.21
N ALA A 124 -15.63 -2.00 -5.89
CA ALA A 124 -16.55 -1.38 -4.95
C ALA A 124 -16.39 0.14 -4.88
N LEU A 125 -15.15 0.62 -4.85
CA LEU A 125 -14.87 2.06 -4.87
C LEU A 125 -15.29 2.72 -6.18
N ALA A 126 -15.10 2.01 -7.31
CA ALA A 126 -15.49 2.47 -8.62
C ALA A 126 -17.02 2.53 -8.82
N SER A 127 -17.74 1.51 -8.34
CA SER A 127 -19.21 1.44 -8.43
C SER A 127 -19.91 2.30 -7.38
N GLY A 128 -19.26 2.57 -6.24
CA GLY A 128 -19.91 3.15 -5.07
C GLY A 128 -20.75 2.13 -4.28
N ASP A 129 -20.53 0.83 -4.50
CA ASP A 129 -21.31 -0.27 -3.93
C ASP A 129 -20.37 -1.37 -3.42
N LEU A 130 -20.60 -1.82 -2.19
CA LEU A 130 -19.81 -2.84 -1.50
C LEU A 130 -20.15 -4.28 -1.90
N SER A 131 -21.19 -4.50 -2.73
CA SER A 131 -21.60 -5.83 -3.22
C SER A 131 -20.48 -6.73 -3.77
N PRO A 132 -19.39 -6.23 -4.43
CA PRO A 132 -18.28 -7.09 -4.85
C PRO A 132 -17.55 -7.82 -3.72
N LEU A 133 -17.71 -7.39 -2.47
CA LEU A 133 -17.01 -7.95 -1.29
C LEU A 133 -17.87 -8.92 -0.45
N GLU A 134 -19.16 -9.11 -0.77
CA GLU A 134 -20.12 -9.90 0.04
C GLU A 134 -19.66 -11.34 0.32
N GLU A 135 -19.08 -12.01 -0.66
CA GLU A 135 -18.60 -13.40 -0.52
C GLU A 135 -17.12 -13.49 -0.09
N LEU A 136 -16.41 -12.37 -0.06
CA LEU A 136 -14.97 -12.31 0.17
C LEU A 136 -14.63 -11.85 1.60
N VAL A 137 -15.51 -11.10 2.24
CA VAL A 137 -15.30 -10.54 3.58
C VAL A 137 -16.26 -11.17 4.59
N PRO A 138 -15.76 -11.75 5.70
CA PRO A 138 -16.59 -12.33 6.75
C PRO A 138 -17.61 -11.34 7.34
N ALA A 139 -18.78 -11.86 7.72
CA ALA A 139 -19.91 -11.05 8.16
C ALA A 139 -19.57 -10.12 9.36
N GLU A 140 -18.72 -10.59 10.26
CA GLU A 140 -18.26 -9.87 11.44
C GLU A 140 -17.40 -8.64 11.15
N ARG A 141 -16.88 -8.49 9.92
CA ARG A 141 -16.05 -7.35 9.50
C ARG A 141 -16.85 -6.26 8.78
N TRP A 142 -18.12 -6.49 8.45
CA TRP A 142 -18.91 -5.59 7.59
C TRP A 142 -19.06 -4.18 8.16
N ASP A 143 -19.36 -4.03 9.46
CA ASP A 143 -19.56 -2.71 10.06
C ASP A 143 -18.33 -1.80 9.92
N GLU A 144 -17.12 -2.36 10.04
CA GLU A 144 -15.87 -1.61 9.88
C GLU A 144 -15.52 -1.42 8.40
N LEU A 145 -15.82 -2.41 7.55
CA LEU A 145 -15.63 -2.30 6.11
C LEU A 145 -16.46 -1.14 5.54
N GLU A 146 -17.72 -1.00 5.95
CA GLU A 146 -18.60 0.11 5.58
C GLU A 146 -18.05 1.46 6.03
N ARG A 147 -17.54 1.55 7.27
CA ARG A 147 -16.91 2.78 7.78
C ARG A 147 -15.69 3.18 6.96
N ARG A 148 -14.79 2.24 6.67
CA ARG A 148 -13.59 2.49 5.87
C ARG A 148 -13.96 2.88 4.44
N PHE A 149 -14.92 2.18 3.83
CA PHE A 149 -15.45 2.52 2.52
C PHE A 149 -15.97 3.96 2.46
N ALA A 150 -16.81 4.35 3.42
CA ALA A 150 -17.32 5.71 3.52
C ALA A 150 -16.19 6.75 3.68
N ALA A 151 -15.15 6.43 4.46
CA ALA A 151 -14.00 7.30 4.65
C ALA A 151 -13.20 7.53 3.35
N VAL A 152 -13.01 6.49 2.52
CA VAL A 152 -12.39 6.64 1.19
C VAL A 152 -13.23 7.55 0.31
N ARG A 153 -14.54 7.29 0.26
CA ARG A 153 -15.49 8.04 -0.58
C ARG A 153 -15.55 9.52 -0.22
N GLU A 154 -15.53 9.85 1.07
CA GLU A 154 -15.48 11.23 1.57
C GLU A 154 -14.21 11.99 1.10
N ARG A 155 -13.09 11.27 0.97
CA ARG A 155 -11.78 11.85 0.63
C ARG A 155 -11.45 11.76 -0.86
N GLN A 156 -12.26 11.04 -1.65
CA GLN A 156 -11.98 10.77 -3.06
C GLN A 156 -11.93 12.04 -3.90
N ASP A 157 -12.85 12.96 -3.65
CA ASP A 157 -12.93 14.24 -4.34
C ASP A 157 -12.15 15.31 -3.56
N HIS A 158 -10.85 15.42 -3.87
CA HIS A 158 -9.97 16.46 -3.33
C HIS A 158 -9.27 17.22 -4.46
N ASP A 159 -8.73 18.41 -4.15
CA ASP A 159 -7.86 19.14 -5.06
C ASP A 159 -6.61 18.31 -5.36
N PRO A 160 -6.33 17.93 -6.62
CA PRO A 160 -5.16 17.12 -6.97
C PRO A 160 -3.80 17.78 -6.69
N THR A 161 -3.77 19.06 -6.29
CA THR A 161 -2.58 19.79 -5.87
C THR A 161 -2.44 19.90 -4.35
N ASP A 162 -3.48 19.57 -3.60
CA ASP A 162 -3.45 19.49 -2.14
C ASP A 162 -2.84 18.16 -1.71
N LEU A 163 -1.58 18.24 -1.26
CA LEU A 163 -0.81 17.07 -0.87
C LEU A 163 -1.35 16.42 0.41
N ASP A 164 -1.84 17.21 1.37
CA ASP A 164 -2.32 16.67 2.64
C ASP A 164 -3.66 15.96 2.45
N ALA A 165 -4.57 16.55 1.66
CA ALA A 165 -5.81 15.88 1.25
C ALA A 165 -5.53 14.61 0.43
N GLY A 166 -4.55 14.66 -0.48
CA GLY A 166 -4.13 13.50 -1.26
C GLY A 166 -3.58 12.37 -0.39
N ARG A 167 -2.74 12.67 0.61
CA ARG A 167 -2.22 11.68 1.57
C ARG A 167 -3.33 11.07 2.40
N ALA A 168 -4.27 11.88 2.89
CA ALA A 168 -5.42 11.39 3.64
C ALA A 168 -6.31 10.44 2.80
N TYR A 169 -6.48 10.74 1.50
CA TYR A 169 -7.17 9.83 0.58
C TYR A 169 -6.42 8.50 0.42
N VAL A 170 -5.10 8.54 0.17
CA VAL A 170 -4.30 7.31 0.00
C VAL A 170 -4.30 6.46 1.28
N GLU A 171 -4.16 7.08 2.45
CA GLU A 171 -4.23 6.38 3.74
C GLU A 171 -5.58 5.67 3.91
N ALA A 172 -6.69 6.36 3.64
CA ALA A 172 -8.02 5.75 3.70
C ALA A 172 -8.16 4.60 2.68
N TYR A 173 -7.67 4.80 1.45
CA TYR A 173 -7.73 3.81 0.37
C TYR A 173 -6.97 2.53 0.74
N VAL A 174 -5.70 2.68 1.11
CA VAL A 174 -4.81 1.59 1.54
C VAL A 174 -5.44 0.87 2.73
N GLY A 175 -5.88 1.63 3.74
CA GLY A 175 -6.53 1.07 4.93
C GLY A 175 -7.82 0.29 4.63
N PHE A 176 -8.62 0.72 3.64
CA PHE A 176 -9.81 -0.01 3.19
C PHE A 176 -9.44 -1.31 2.45
N VAL A 177 -8.53 -1.25 1.48
CA VAL A 177 -8.11 -2.41 0.68
C VAL A 177 -7.47 -3.49 1.55
N HIS A 178 -6.55 -3.12 2.45
CA HIS A 178 -5.95 -4.09 3.37
C HIS A 178 -6.97 -4.67 4.34
N TYR A 179 -7.94 -3.88 4.81
CA TYR A 179 -8.99 -4.37 5.69
C TYR A 179 -9.95 -5.35 4.98
N ALA A 180 -10.31 -5.09 3.72
CA ALA A 180 -11.00 -6.08 2.88
C ALA A 180 -10.14 -7.35 2.73
N GLY A 181 -8.82 -7.16 2.71
CA GLY A 181 -7.80 -8.21 2.69
C GLY A 181 -7.61 -9.00 3.99
N GLY A 182 -8.46 -8.85 5.00
CA GLY A 182 -8.27 -9.57 6.25
C GLY A 182 -7.12 -9.06 7.12
N GLU A 183 -6.28 -8.15 6.62
CA GLU A 183 -5.17 -7.55 7.38
C GLU A 183 -5.73 -6.59 8.43
N GLU A 184 -5.18 -6.65 9.64
CA GLU A 184 -5.48 -5.71 10.71
C GLU A 184 -4.41 -4.62 10.72
N HIS A 185 -4.73 -3.46 10.17
CA HIS A 185 -3.94 -2.25 10.39
C HIS A 185 -4.51 -1.55 11.63
N ASP A 186 -3.87 -1.83 12.78
CA ASP A 186 -4.19 -1.16 14.03
C ASP A 186 -3.56 0.25 14.02
N HIS A 187 -4.30 1.22 13.49
CA HIS A 187 -4.00 2.64 13.69
C HIS A 187 -4.86 3.18 14.83
N GLY A 188 -4.71 2.58 16.02
CA GLY A 188 -5.24 3.05 17.29
C GLY A 188 -4.11 3.52 18.20
N GLY A 189 -3.56 4.70 17.96
CA GLY A 189 -2.66 5.35 18.90
C GLY A 189 -3.40 5.70 20.19
N ASP A 190 -3.26 4.87 21.23
CA ASP A 190 -3.34 5.27 22.64
C ASP A 190 -2.56 4.26 23.50
N HIS A 191 -1.24 4.27 23.39
CA HIS A 191 -0.37 3.71 24.41
C HIS A 191 -0.30 4.66 25.61
N ALA A 192 -1.38 4.70 26.39
CA ALA A 192 -1.33 5.20 27.75
C ALA A 192 -0.55 4.20 28.63
N HIS A 193 0.78 4.32 28.65
CA HIS A 193 1.61 3.66 29.65
C HIS A 193 1.42 4.33 31.02
N GLY A 194 0.36 3.93 31.72
CA GLY A 194 0.18 4.18 33.14
C GLY A 194 1.18 3.36 33.95
N HIS A 195 2.36 3.91 34.25
CA HIS A 195 3.24 3.40 35.28
C HIS A 195 2.59 3.58 36.66
N ALA A 196 1.90 2.55 37.15
CA ALA A 196 1.59 2.42 38.57
C ALA A 196 2.79 1.77 39.28
N GLY A 197 3.59 2.60 39.95
CA GLY A 197 4.62 2.14 40.88
C GLY A 197 4.01 1.49 42.11
N GLY A 198 4.43 0.27 42.41
CA GLY A 198 4.14 -0.45 43.64
C GLY A 198 5.43 -0.97 44.26
N HIS A 199 6.08 -0.14 45.07
CA HIS A 199 7.12 -0.58 46.00
C HIS A 199 6.45 -1.33 47.16
N HIS A 200 6.80 -2.60 47.34
CA HIS A 200 6.53 -3.32 48.58
C HIS A 200 7.79 -3.37 49.44
N HIS A 201 7.56 -3.10 50.74
CA HIS A 201 8.48 -3.18 51.86
C HIS A 201 9.01 -4.60 52.10
#